data_AF-A0A1U7N397-F1
#
_entry.id   AF-A0A1U7N397-F1
#
_cell.length_a   1.000
_cell.length_b   1.000
_cell.length_c   1.000
_cell.angle_alpha   90.00
_cell.angle_beta   90.00
_cell.angle_gamma   90.00
#
_symmetry.space_group_name_H-M   'P 1'
#
loop_
_entity.id
_entity.type
_entity.pdbx_description
1 polymer ?
#
loop_
_entity_poly.entity_id
_entity_poly.type
_entity_poly.pdbx_seq_one_letter_code
_entity_poly.pdbx_strand_id
1 'polypeptide(L)'
;MPKFEAEDTTRLSLENYIVFESDIASGGQAIEISKTNTTEPGFIRLTWTEADGPAGNYNFNIAHFDEADGRSTLTLRVNNIPISRYIFNKNPAEQGNPPIDIPSSSNYIGLTGSIFDGLSNPNPVFENVTLAPGDQIEISAVADSLGNQTDELARIDVIEITPAPLADPVINVPELTIIPTNGTLAETVPKSGGITISRTGDISQSLEVTYTVSGTASPSDYKPILTGTVTIPEGQQSVDLKLTPIADGLVEGEETVIITLENSPNYQVGQTPSATFTITDNDQSTITESVTIFWRNQETGVNGAWLMDGLDLAQAVTIPSPTEPADSPWQMQGAGDFNSDQQQDILWRNTSTGETGIWLMAGSVFENSVSITPTPDLDWEIRGTEDFNSDQQQDILWRNTSTGENKVWLMNGTTVAEEVLIQSEAVTSIWEMRAAGDLDGDGDGDIIWRTG
;
A
#
# COMPACT_ATOMS: atom_id res chain seq x y z
N MET A 1 17.49 7.97 -46.46
CA MET A 1 18.24 7.33 -45.36
C MET A 1 19.04 6.22 -46.00
N PRO A 2 20.36 6.18 -45.81
CA PRO A 2 21.20 5.17 -46.44
C PRO A 2 20.79 3.77 -45.96
N LYS A 3 20.50 2.91 -46.93
CA LYS A 3 20.26 1.49 -46.77
C LYS A 3 21.30 0.78 -47.63
N PHE A 4 21.96 -0.20 -47.04
CA PHE A 4 22.92 -1.03 -47.72
C PHE A 4 22.45 -2.48 -47.60
N GLU A 5 22.21 -3.10 -48.75
CA GLU A 5 22.09 -4.56 -48.80
C GLU A 5 23.49 -5.12 -48.48
N ALA A 6 23.58 -6.10 -47.58
CA ALA A 6 24.85 -6.55 -47.03
C ALA A 6 25.74 -7.22 -48.09
N GLU A 7 25.16 -7.69 -49.18
CA GLU A 7 25.84 -8.22 -50.36
C GLU A 7 26.26 -7.15 -51.38
N ASP A 8 25.89 -5.86 -51.20
CA ASP A 8 26.25 -4.78 -52.11
C ASP A 8 27.75 -4.42 -52.03
N THR A 9 28.55 -5.18 -52.78
CA THR A 9 30.00 -4.99 -52.89
C THR A 9 30.43 -3.72 -53.62
N THR A 10 29.50 -2.93 -54.18
CA THR A 10 29.83 -1.63 -54.77
C THR A 10 30.07 -0.56 -53.71
N ARG A 11 29.44 -0.73 -52.54
CA ARG A 11 29.54 0.15 -51.38
C ARG A 11 30.26 -0.49 -50.20
N LEU A 12 30.13 -1.81 -50.05
CA LEU A 12 30.64 -2.55 -48.91
C LEU A 12 31.86 -3.39 -49.29
N SER A 13 32.84 -3.47 -48.39
CA SER A 13 33.92 -4.45 -48.45
C SER A 13 33.62 -5.56 -47.45
N LEU A 14 33.58 -6.80 -47.94
CA LEU A 14 33.29 -7.99 -47.16
C LEU A 14 34.56 -8.82 -46.97
N GLU A 15 34.81 -9.24 -45.73
CA GLU A 15 35.87 -10.18 -45.36
C GLU A 15 35.26 -11.34 -44.58
N ASN A 16 35.63 -12.58 -44.96
CA ASN A 16 35.17 -13.81 -44.30
C ASN A 16 33.63 -13.99 -44.32
N TYR A 17 32.98 -13.46 -45.36
CA TYR A 17 31.57 -13.68 -45.71
C TYR A 17 31.43 -14.33 -47.08
N ILE A 18 30.38 -15.13 -47.26
CA ILE A 18 29.88 -15.61 -48.55
C ILE A 18 28.45 -15.08 -48.77
N VAL A 19 28.07 -14.90 -50.03
CA VAL A 19 26.70 -14.51 -50.42
C VAL A 19 25.88 -15.77 -50.65
N PHE A 20 24.64 -15.79 -50.16
CA PHE A 20 23.69 -16.86 -50.41
C PHE A 20 22.34 -16.31 -50.89
N GLU A 21 21.64 -17.09 -51.71
CA GLU A 21 20.30 -16.74 -52.23
C GLU A 21 19.24 -17.03 -51.16
N SER A 22 18.30 -16.09 -50.98
CA SER A 22 17.19 -16.23 -50.04
C SER A 22 15.98 -15.41 -50.47
N ASP A 23 14.87 -16.07 -50.78
CA ASP A 23 13.62 -15.42 -51.21
C ASP A 23 12.97 -14.53 -50.12
N ILE A 24 13.46 -14.63 -48.87
CA ILE A 24 12.99 -13.83 -47.72
C ILE A 24 13.90 -12.67 -47.39
N ALA A 25 15.13 -12.63 -47.92
CA ALA A 25 16.06 -11.51 -47.76
C ALA A 25 15.61 -10.32 -48.62
N SER A 26 15.98 -9.10 -48.18
CA SER A 26 15.85 -7.93 -49.05
C SER A 26 16.70 -8.15 -50.30
N GLY A 27 16.18 -7.79 -51.48
CA GLY A 27 16.92 -7.98 -52.74
C GLY A 27 17.12 -9.45 -53.18
N GLY A 28 16.69 -10.45 -52.39
CA GLY A 28 16.79 -11.88 -52.72
C GLY A 28 18.11 -12.55 -52.33
N GLN A 29 19.04 -11.82 -51.70
CA GLN A 29 20.36 -12.31 -51.30
C GLN A 29 20.71 -11.80 -49.91
N ALA A 30 21.57 -12.53 -49.19
CA ALA A 30 22.13 -12.10 -47.91
C ALA A 30 23.55 -12.66 -47.74
N ILE A 31 24.24 -12.27 -46.66
CA ILE A 31 25.60 -12.75 -46.38
C ILE A 31 25.65 -13.63 -45.14
N GLU A 32 26.53 -14.63 -45.15
CA GLU A 32 26.80 -15.53 -44.03
C GLU A 32 28.31 -15.73 -43.84
N ILE A 33 28.76 -15.92 -42.58
CA ILE A 33 30.19 -16.13 -42.31
C ILE A 33 30.67 -17.40 -43.02
N SER A 34 31.81 -17.30 -43.71
CA SER A 34 32.27 -18.34 -44.64
C SER A 34 32.79 -19.63 -43.99
N LYS A 35 32.95 -19.65 -42.67
CA LYS A 35 33.49 -20.77 -41.88
C LYS A 35 32.60 -21.01 -40.66
N THR A 36 32.16 -22.25 -40.48
CA THR A 36 31.48 -22.70 -39.26
C THR A 36 32.51 -23.13 -38.20
N ASN A 37 32.14 -23.12 -36.92
CA ASN A 37 33.00 -23.52 -35.80
C ASN A 37 34.33 -22.73 -35.67
N THR A 38 34.33 -21.46 -36.02
CA THR A 38 35.49 -20.58 -35.90
C THR A 38 35.21 -19.41 -34.97
N THR A 39 36.25 -18.94 -34.28
CA THR A 39 36.22 -17.65 -33.57
C THR A 39 36.68 -16.50 -34.47
N GLU A 40 37.03 -16.78 -35.74
CA GLU A 40 37.40 -15.77 -36.72
C GLU A 40 36.18 -14.92 -37.10
N PRO A 41 36.21 -13.59 -36.87
CA PRO A 41 35.12 -12.70 -37.25
C PRO A 41 34.97 -12.57 -38.77
N GLY A 42 33.73 -12.38 -39.22
CA GLY A 42 33.41 -11.73 -40.49
C GLY A 42 33.42 -10.22 -40.34
N PHE A 43 33.82 -9.48 -41.39
CA PHE A 43 33.80 -8.02 -41.39
C PHE A 43 33.06 -7.45 -42.59
N ILE A 44 32.20 -6.47 -42.32
CA ILE A 44 31.59 -5.57 -43.30
C ILE A 44 32.22 -4.20 -43.06
N ARG A 45 32.77 -3.58 -44.12
CA ARG A 45 33.40 -2.27 -44.02
C ARG A 45 32.83 -1.32 -45.06
N LEU A 46 32.61 -0.07 -44.66
CA LEU A 46 32.26 1.02 -45.56
C LEU A 46 32.87 2.34 -45.09
N THR A 47 33.06 3.25 -46.03
CA THR A 47 33.39 4.66 -45.73
C THR A 47 32.11 5.48 -45.78
N TRP A 48 31.85 6.26 -44.73
CA TRP A 48 30.74 7.21 -44.71
C TRP A 48 31.06 8.40 -45.62
N THR A 49 30.16 8.74 -46.53
CA THR A 49 30.36 9.82 -47.51
C THR A 49 29.37 10.95 -47.31
N GLU A 50 29.65 12.11 -47.92
CA GLU A 50 28.71 13.25 -47.92
C GLU A 50 27.34 12.91 -48.52
N ALA A 51 27.29 11.92 -49.43
CA ALA A 51 26.05 11.44 -50.04
C ALA A 51 25.21 10.58 -49.08
N ASP A 52 25.84 9.94 -48.09
CA ASP A 52 25.15 9.12 -47.09
C ASP A 52 24.52 9.98 -45.99
N GLY A 53 25.25 11.01 -45.55
CA GLY A 53 24.73 12.05 -44.67
C GLY A 53 25.79 13.01 -44.15
N PRO A 54 25.37 14.18 -43.60
CA PRO A 54 26.28 15.13 -42.98
C PRO A 54 26.90 14.58 -41.68
N ALA A 55 27.75 15.37 -41.03
CA ALA A 55 28.18 15.05 -39.67
C ALA A 55 26.99 15.11 -38.70
N GLY A 56 26.84 14.09 -37.84
CA GLY A 56 25.71 13.98 -36.93
C GLY A 56 25.68 12.66 -36.16
N ASN A 57 24.63 12.45 -35.38
CA ASN A 57 24.37 11.19 -34.69
C ASN A 57 23.39 10.34 -35.51
N TYR A 58 23.66 9.05 -35.59
CA TYR A 58 22.92 8.09 -36.40
C TYR A 58 22.64 6.82 -35.62
N ASN A 59 21.50 6.19 -35.91
CA ASN A 59 21.16 4.87 -35.43
C ASN A 59 21.44 3.86 -36.55
N PHE A 60 22.09 2.74 -36.22
CA PHE A 60 22.28 1.61 -37.13
C PHE A 60 21.28 0.52 -36.78
N ASN A 61 20.43 0.16 -37.73
CA ASN A 61 19.48 -0.93 -37.64
C ASN A 61 19.93 -2.04 -38.58
N ILE A 62 20.11 -3.25 -38.07
CA ILE A 62 20.63 -4.38 -38.86
C ILE A 62 19.56 -5.46 -38.94
N ALA A 63 19.08 -5.78 -40.14
CA ALA A 63 18.28 -6.98 -40.36
C ALA A 63 19.19 -8.20 -40.41
N HIS A 64 18.75 -9.28 -39.77
CA HIS A 64 19.57 -10.47 -39.57
C HIS A 64 18.72 -11.74 -39.59
N PHE A 65 19.38 -12.89 -39.65
CA PHE A 65 18.74 -14.16 -39.35
C PHE A 65 19.17 -14.59 -37.95
N ASP A 66 18.20 -14.88 -37.09
CA ASP A 66 18.42 -15.44 -35.76
C ASP A 66 19.04 -16.84 -35.86
N GLU A 67 19.82 -17.17 -34.84
CA GLU A 67 20.51 -18.46 -34.75
C GLU A 67 19.62 -19.54 -34.13
N ALA A 68 19.80 -20.79 -34.56
CA ALA A 68 18.97 -21.91 -34.10
C ALA A 68 19.21 -22.27 -32.63
N ASP A 69 20.44 -22.12 -32.13
CA ASP A 69 20.90 -22.51 -30.80
C ASP A 69 22.28 -21.94 -30.41
N GLY A 70 22.55 -20.66 -30.67
CA GLY A 70 23.88 -20.07 -30.39
C GLY A 70 23.87 -18.66 -29.81
N ARG A 71 25.08 -18.17 -29.49
CA ARG A 71 25.41 -16.82 -29.03
C ARG A 71 26.36 -16.09 -29.98
N SER A 72 26.00 -15.92 -31.25
CA SER A 72 26.73 -15.04 -32.16
C SER A 72 26.78 -13.62 -31.63
N THR A 73 27.84 -12.90 -31.97
CA THR A 73 27.98 -11.50 -31.54
C THR A 73 28.33 -10.58 -32.68
N LEU A 74 27.70 -9.41 -32.68
CA LEU A 74 27.96 -8.33 -33.63
C LEU A 74 28.57 -7.16 -32.89
N THR A 75 29.64 -6.57 -33.43
CA THR A 75 30.30 -5.39 -32.87
C THR A 75 30.39 -4.32 -33.93
N LEU A 76 29.97 -3.10 -33.59
CA LEU A 76 30.14 -1.93 -34.43
C LEU A 76 31.38 -1.16 -34.00
N ARG A 77 32.21 -0.76 -34.97
CA ARG A 77 33.34 0.15 -34.80
C ARG A 77 33.24 1.32 -35.76
N VAL A 78 33.67 2.49 -35.28
CA VAL A 78 33.90 3.68 -36.12
C VAL A 78 35.35 4.10 -35.92
N ASN A 79 36.12 4.22 -37.00
CA ASN A 79 37.55 4.54 -36.97
C ASN A 79 38.35 3.64 -36.00
N ASN A 80 38.04 2.33 -36.02
CA ASN A 80 38.58 1.28 -35.15
C ASN A 80 38.21 1.42 -33.65
N ILE A 81 37.36 2.37 -33.28
CA ILE A 81 36.86 2.53 -31.90
C ILE A 81 35.58 1.69 -31.76
N PRO A 82 35.52 0.73 -30.82
CA PRO A 82 34.31 -0.03 -30.55
C PRO A 82 33.22 0.86 -29.97
N ILE A 83 32.03 0.79 -30.55
CA ILE A 83 30.85 1.54 -30.12
C ILE A 83 30.02 0.70 -29.15
N SER A 84 29.56 -0.47 -29.61
CA SER A 84 28.81 -1.41 -28.77
C SER A 84 28.90 -2.83 -29.34
N ARG A 85 28.48 -3.81 -28.54
CA ARG A 85 28.39 -5.22 -28.89
C ARG A 85 26.96 -5.69 -28.68
N TYR A 86 26.40 -6.34 -29.69
CA TYR A 86 25.12 -7.04 -29.65
C TYR A 86 25.36 -8.56 -29.63
N ILE A 87 24.47 -9.30 -28.97
CA ILE A 87 24.51 -10.77 -28.91
C ILE A 87 23.21 -11.29 -29.53
N PHE A 88 23.33 -12.06 -30.60
CA PHE A 88 22.23 -12.86 -31.15
C PHE A 88 22.02 -14.03 -30.18
N ASN A 89 20.82 -14.24 -29.68
CA ASN A 89 20.55 -15.34 -28.76
C ASN A 89 19.08 -15.76 -28.89
N LYS A 90 18.85 -17.05 -29.12
CA LYS A 90 17.52 -17.64 -29.20
C LYS A 90 16.65 -17.30 -27.99
N ASN A 91 15.34 -17.16 -28.21
CA ASN A 91 14.36 -17.15 -27.14
C ASN A 91 14.28 -18.50 -26.37
N PRO A 92 14.17 -18.52 -25.03
CA PRO A 92 14.34 -19.74 -24.22
C PRO A 92 13.20 -20.78 -24.28
N ALA A 93 12.25 -20.74 -25.23
CA ALA A 93 10.96 -21.42 -25.05
C ALA A 93 10.72 -22.71 -25.85
N GLU A 94 11.42 -23.02 -26.94
CA GLU A 94 11.12 -24.25 -27.70
C GLU A 94 12.02 -25.44 -27.35
N GLN A 95 11.68 -26.12 -26.25
CA GLN A 95 12.07 -27.52 -26.04
C GLN A 95 11.24 -28.41 -26.98
N GLY A 96 11.85 -28.91 -28.07
CA GLY A 96 11.33 -30.13 -28.70
C GLY A 96 11.41 -30.26 -30.22
N ASN A 97 11.78 -29.23 -30.98
CA ASN A 97 12.00 -29.36 -32.43
C ASN A 97 13.49 -29.53 -32.75
N PRO A 98 13.86 -30.43 -33.68
CA PRO A 98 15.25 -30.55 -34.14
C PRO A 98 15.69 -29.23 -34.82
N PRO A 99 16.99 -28.91 -34.83
CA PRO A 99 17.49 -27.72 -35.51
C PRO A 99 17.10 -27.78 -36.98
N ILE A 100 16.43 -26.76 -37.48
CA ILE A 100 16.23 -26.57 -38.92
C ILE A 100 17.36 -25.67 -39.39
N ASP A 101 18.41 -26.28 -39.94
CA ASP A 101 19.66 -25.64 -40.41
C ASP A 101 19.51 -24.79 -41.69
N ILE A 102 18.27 -24.43 -42.06
CA ILE A 102 17.98 -23.71 -43.31
C ILE A 102 17.45 -22.32 -42.94
N PRO A 103 17.96 -21.23 -43.54
CA PRO A 103 17.33 -19.92 -43.41
C PRO A 103 15.86 -20.05 -43.82
N SER A 104 14.98 -19.97 -42.83
CA SER A 104 13.54 -20.06 -43.01
C SER A 104 12.92 -18.73 -42.58
N SER A 105 11.70 -18.46 -43.05
CA SER A 105 10.96 -17.26 -42.65
C SER A 105 10.82 -17.11 -41.14
N SER A 106 10.95 -18.21 -40.38
CA SER A 106 10.85 -18.22 -38.92
C SER A 106 12.09 -17.66 -38.21
N ASN A 107 13.25 -17.62 -38.87
CA ASN A 107 14.50 -17.10 -38.28
C ASN A 107 14.86 -15.72 -38.82
N TYR A 108 14.19 -15.19 -39.84
CA TYR A 108 14.53 -13.89 -40.41
C TYR A 108 13.86 -12.74 -39.64
N ILE A 109 14.65 -11.72 -39.29
CA ILE A 109 14.19 -10.50 -38.62
C ILE A 109 14.47 -9.30 -39.55
N GLY A 110 13.42 -8.85 -40.26
CA GLY A 110 13.49 -7.74 -41.21
C GLY A 110 13.30 -6.36 -40.56
N LEU A 111 13.58 -5.28 -41.29
CA LEU A 111 13.55 -3.90 -40.76
C LEU A 111 12.14 -3.33 -40.51
N THR A 112 11.09 -3.78 -41.22
CA THR A 112 9.75 -3.13 -41.20
C THR A 112 8.56 -4.08 -41.05
N GLY A 113 8.75 -5.35 -40.65
CA GLY A 113 7.63 -6.31 -40.66
C GLY A 113 7.80 -7.52 -39.74
N SER A 114 6.81 -7.69 -38.87
CA SER A 114 6.35 -8.90 -38.17
C SER A 114 7.31 -9.61 -37.21
N ILE A 115 7.08 -9.37 -35.91
CA ILE A 115 6.63 -10.40 -34.97
C ILE A 115 6.13 -11.66 -35.70
N PHE A 116 7.00 -12.64 -35.87
CA PHE A 116 6.59 -14.04 -35.93
C PHE A 116 6.74 -14.57 -34.50
N ASP A 117 5.65 -15.14 -33.98
CA ASP A 117 5.50 -15.87 -32.70
C ASP A 117 5.45 -15.14 -31.34
N GLY A 118 5.79 -13.85 -31.25
CA GLY A 118 5.63 -13.12 -29.98
C GLY A 118 6.70 -13.44 -28.92
N LEU A 119 7.82 -14.04 -29.33
CA LEU A 119 9.05 -14.12 -28.55
C LEU A 119 10.08 -13.19 -29.24
N SER A 120 10.27 -11.95 -28.78
CA SER A 120 11.07 -10.96 -29.51
C SER A 120 12.58 -11.09 -29.27
N ASN A 121 13.36 -11.37 -30.33
CA ASN A 121 14.74 -10.90 -30.48
C ASN A 121 14.71 -9.68 -31.43
N PRO A 122 14.85 -8.44 -30.96
CA PRO A 122 14.78 -7.27 -31.84
C PRO A 122 15.99 -7.20 -32.78
N ASN A 123 15.86 -6.48 -33.91
CA ASN A 123 17.02 -6.13 -34.72
C ASN A 123 18.07 -5.41 -33.86
N PRO A 124 19.37 -5.69 -34.04
CA PRO A 124 20.43 -4.90 -33.43
C PRO A 124 20.27 -3.43 -33.78
N VAL A 125 20.10 -2.60 -32.75
CA VAL A 125 20.10 -1.13 -32.87
C VAL A 125 21.32 -0.57 -32.15
N PHE A 126 22.22 0.07 -32.89
CA PHE A 126 23.30 0.87 -32.31
C PHE A 126 22.87 2.33 -32.32
N GLU A 127 22.53 2.84 -31.14
CA GLU A 127 21.98 4.19 -31.00
C GLU A 127 23.06 5.26 -30.90
N ASN A 128 22.75 6.46 -31.39
CA ASN A 128 23.54 7.67 -31.19
C ASN A 128 25.02 7.56 -31.60
N VAL A 129 25.29 6.87 -32.71
CA VAL A 129 26.63 6.74 -33.27
C VAL A 129 27.00 8.01 -34.01
N THR A 130 28.03 8.71 -33.54
CA THR A 130 28.53 9.91 -34.22
C THR A 130 29.28 9.53 -35.48
N LEU A 131 28.86 10.08 -36.62
CA LEU A 131 29.50 9.92 -37.93
C LEU A 131 29.77 11.28 -38.55
N ALA A 132 30.83 11.36 -39.34
CA ALA A 132 31.14 12.45 -40.24
C ALA A 132 31.68 11.89 -41.59
N PRO A 133 31.50 12.62 -42.71
CA PRO A 133 32.06 12.21 -43.99
C PRO A 133 33.57 11.91 -43.88
N GLY A 134 33.97 10.71 -44.28
CA GLY A 134 35.33 10.17 -44.16
C GLY A 134 35.49 9.07 -43.11
N ASP A 135 34.54 8.93 -42.17
CA ASP A 135 34.61 7.91 -41.13
C ASP A 135 34.58 6.49 -41.70
N GLN A 136 35.41 5.62 -41.13
CA GLN A 136 35.48 4.19 -41.46
C GLN A 136 34.57 3.42 -40.52
N ILE A 137 33.51 2.82 -41.07
CA ILE A 137 32.57 1.99 -40.33
C ILE A 137 32.96 0.52 -40.54
N GLU A 138 33.07 -0.23 -39.45
CA GLU A 138 33.29 -1.67 -39.47
C GLU A 138 32.24 -2.36 -38.59
N ILE A 139 31.52 -3.32 -39.18
CA ILE A 139 30.64 -4.23 -38.47
C ILE A 139 31.31 -5.60 -38.49
N SER A 140 31.64 -6.13 -37.31
CA SER A 140 32.22 -7.47 -37.19
C SER A 140 31.23 -8.43 -36.56
N ALA A 141 30.94 -9.56 -37.19
CA ALA A 141 30.17 -10.64 -36.58
C ALA A 141 31.05 -11.85 -36.29
N VAL A 142 30.76 -12.55 -35.20
CA VAL A 142 31.44 -13.79 -34.81
C VAL A 142 30.37 -14.85 -34.61
N ALA A 143 30.48 -15.95 -35.36
CA ALA A 143 29.66 -17.14 -35.19
C ALA A 143 29.86 -17.76 -33.80
N ASP A 144 28.84 -18.41 -33.25
CA ASP A 144 29.05 -19.21 -32.04
C ASP A 144 29.91 -20.47 -32.33
N SER A 145 30.60 -20.93 -31.29
CA SER A 145 31.51 -22.07 -31.27
C SER A 145 31.22 -23.03 -30.11
N LEU A 146 30.20 -22.77 -29.30
CA LEU A 146 29.90 -23.48 -28.06
C LEU A 146 28.94 -24.67 -28.26
N GLY A 147 29.46 -25.74 -28.87
CA GLY A 147 28.95 -27.10 -28.61
C GLY A 147 28.35 -27.84 -29.79
N ASN A 148 29.20 -28.57 -30.53
CA ASN A 148 28.88 -29.81 -31.24
C ASN A 148 27.67 -29.83 -32.22
N GLN A 149 27.15 -28.68 -32.66
CA GLN A 149 26.26 -28.62 -33.83
C GLN A 149 26.99 -27.85 -34.93
N THR A 150 26.99 -28.38 -36.15
CA THR A 150 28.02 -28.06 -37.13
C THR A 150 27.87 -26.71 -37.82
N ASP A 151 26.77 -25.97 -37.67
CA ASP A 151 26.49 -24.85 -38.60
C ASP A 151 25.78 -23.65 -37.95
N GLU A 152 26.37 -23.11 -36.87
CA GLU A 152 26.00 -21.77 -36.34
C GLU A 152 26.63 -20.68 -37.21
N LEU A 153 25.78 -19.86 -37.84
CA LEU A 153 26.18 -18.88 -38.85
C LEU A 153 25.62 -17.50 -38.49
N ALA A 154 26.50 -16.51 -38.32
CA ALA A 154 26.06 -15.12 -38.24
C ALA A 154 25.67 -14.63 -39.65
N ARG A 155 24.38 -14.41 -39.87
CA ARG A 155 23.83 -13.98 -41.17
C ARG A 155 23.25 -12.57 -41.08
N ILE A 156 23.58 -11.73 -42.06
CA ILE A 156 23.16 -10.33 -42.12
C ILE A 156 22.55 -10.08 -43.50
N ASP A 157 21.45 -9.33 -43.52
CA ASP A 157 20.72 -8.98 -44.75
C ASP A 157 20.88 -7.49 -45.06
N VAL A 158 20.34 -6.61 -44.19
CA VAL A 158 20.30 -5.16 -44.48
C VAL A 158 20.92 -4.36 -43.35
N ILE A 159 21.65 -3.30 -43.71
CA ILE A 159 22.11 -2.26 -42.78
C ILE A 159 21.39 -0.95 -43.13
N GLU A 160 20.49 -0.50 -42.26
CA GLU A 160 19.81 0.80 -42.38
C GLU A 160 20.40 1.79 -41.36
N ILE A 161 20.91 2.91 -41.86
CA ILE A 161 21.45 3.98 -41.04
C ILE A 161 20.51 5.18 -41.12
N THR A 162 19.89 5.52 -39.99
CA THR A 162 18.95 6.63 -39.87
C THR A 162 19.54 7.73 -38.99
N PRO A 163 19.25 9.02 -39.23
CA PRO A 163 19.57 10.05 -38.26
C PRO A 163 18.98 9.66 -36.90
N ALA A 164 19.80 9.67 -35.86
CA ALA A 164 19.29 9.52 -34.50
C ALA A 164 18.29 10.66 -34.27
N PRO A 165 17.18 10.43 -33.55
CA PRO A 165 16.35 11.54 -33.08
C PRO A 165 17.29 12.56 -32.47
N LEU A 166 17.11 13.84 -32.81
CA LEU A 166 17.73 14.88 -31.98
C LEU A 166 17.30 14.53 -30.56
N ALA A 167 18.25 14.38 -29.63
CA ALA A 167 17.92 14.30 -28.22
C ALA A 167 16.87 15.39 -28.01
N ASP A 168 15.71 15.01 -27.45
CA ASP A 168 14.65 15.99 -27.18
C ASP A 168 15.35 17.22 -26.64
N PRO A 169 15.13 18.42 -27.22
CA PRO A 169 15.84 19.61 -26.77
C PRO A 169 15.72 19.59 -25.26
N VAL A 170 16.84 19.57 -24.55
CA VAL A 170 16.83 19.69 -23.10
C VAL A 170 16.22 21.06 -22.89
N ILE A 171 14.89 21.08 -22.74
CA ILE A 171 14.18 22.30 -22.41
C ILE A 171 14.68 22.54 -21.00
N ASN A 172 15.61 23.49 -20.89
CA ASN A 172 16.15 23.94 -19.62
C ASN A 172 15.07 24.76 -18.92
N VAL A 173 13.93 24.13 -18.66
CA VAL A 173 12.89 24.64 -17.79
C VAL A 173 13.32 24.40 -16.34
N PRO A 174 12.88 25.24 -15.42
CA PRO A 174 13.11 25.03 -13.99
C PRO A 174 12.70 23.63 -13.52
N GLU A 175 13.50 23.04 -12.64
CA GLU A 175 13.09 21.88 -11.85
C GLU A 175 12.44 22.36 -10.54
N LEU A 176 11.30 21.79 -10.19
CA LEU A 176 10.59 22.09 -8.95
C LEU A 176 10.82 21.04 -7.88
N THR A 177 10.95 21.50 -6.64
CA THR A 177 10.97 20.66 -5.43
C THR A 177 9.93 21.17 -4.45
N ILE A 178 9.38 20.28 -3.63
CA ILE A 178 8.37 20.58 -2.62
C ILE A 178 8.79 19.95 -1.29
N ILE A 179 8.78 20.73 -0.21
CA ILE A 179 9.21 20.28 1.12
C ILE A 179 8.23 20.84 2.17
N PRO A 180 7.77 20.03 3.14
CA PRO A 180 6.95 20.53 4.23
C PRO A 180 7.75 21.42 5.19
N THR A 181 7.16 22.53 5.61
CA THR A 181 7.70 23.47 6.59
C THR A 181 6.85 23.39 7.85
N ASN A 182 7.36 22.68 8.86
CA ASN A 182 6.60 22.18 10.03
C ASN A 182 5.47 21.22 9.62
N GLY A 183 5.83 19.96 9.34
CA GLY A 183 4.92 18.94 8.81
C GLY A 183 3.78 18.50 9.73
N THR A 184 3.72 19.00 10.96
CA THR A 184 2.64 18.74 11.91
C THR A 184 2.27 20.03 12.63
N LEU A 185 1.01 20.43 12.56
CA LEU A 185 0.47 21.57 13.31
C LEU A 185 -0.74 21.15 14.11
N ALA A 186 -0.81 21.63 15.34
CA ALA A 186 -1.99 21.51 16.18
C ALA A 186 -2.92 22.70 15.97
N GLU A 187 -4.20 22.46 16.11
CA GLU A 187 -5.25 23.49 16.10
C GLU A 187 -5.16 24.47 17.28
N THR A 188 -4.33 24.16 18.28
CA THR A 188 -3.97 25.11 19.34
C THR A 188 -3.40 26.42 18.78
N VAL A 189 -3.91 27.58 19.22
CA VAL A 189 -3.42 28.97 19.05
C VAL A 189 -2.49 29.22 17.84
N PRO A 190 -2.84 30.10 16.87
CA PRO A 190 -2.37 30.00 15.49
C PRO A 190 -0.84 29.91 15.37
N LYS A 191 -0.33 28.70 15.19
CA LYS A 191 0.98 28.44 14.60
C LYS A 191 0.76 28.26 13.11
N SER A 192 1.41 29.09 12.30
CA SER A 192 1.43 28.91 10.86
C SER A 192 2.57 27.96 10.49
N GLY A 193 2.25 26.93 9.72
CA GLY A 193 3.19 26.06 9.01
C GLY A 193 2.85 26.13 7.53
N GLY A 194 3.36 25.19 6.74
CA GLY A 194 3.03 25.15 5.33
C GLY A 194 3.97 24.28 4.53
N ILE A 195 4.09 24.60 3.26
CA ILE A 195 4.93 23.88 2.31
C ILE A 195 5.74 24.91 1.52
N THR A 196 7.03 24.65 1.33
CA THR A 196 7.89 25.48 0.50
C THR A 196 8.09 24.79 -0.85
N ILE A 197 7.73 25.48 -1.93
CA ILE A 197 7.98 25.05 -3.31
C ILE A 197 9.15 25.87 -3.84
N SER A 198 10.18 25.20 -4.33
CA SER A 198 11.40 25.84 -4.84
C SER A 198 11.65 25.47 -6.29
N ARG A 199 12.23 26.40 -7.05
CA ARG A 199 12.65 26.21 -8.44
C ARG A 199 14.16 26.34 -8.62
N THR A 200 14.71 25.61 -9.58
CA THR A 200 16.08 25.83 -10.09
C THR A 200 16.06 26.73 -11.35
N GLY A 201 17.23 27.12 -11.84
CA GLY A 201 17.35 27.81 -13.13
C GLY A 201 17.01 29.30 -13.10
N ASP A 202 16.41 29.80 -14.19
CA ASP A 202 16.17 31.23 -14.40
C ASP A 202 15.07 31.78 -13.48
N ILE A 203 15.37 32.89 -12.80
CA ILE A 203 14.47 33.61 -11.90
C ILE A 203 13.98 34.95 -12.47
N SER A 204 14.32 35.27 -13.72
CA SER A 204 14.01 36.55 -14.37
C SER A 204 12.52 36.80 -14.64
N GLN A 205 11.68 35.76 -14.51
CA GLN A 205 10.23 35.82 -14.66
C GLN A 205 9.57 35.11 -13.48
N SER A 206 8.32 35.46 -13.17
CA SER A 206 7.49 34.67 -12.27
C SER A 206 7.13 33.32 -12.89
N LEU A 207 6.92 32.30 -12.07
CA LEU A 207 6.52 30.96 -12.49
C LEU A 207 5.21 30.57 -11.80
N GLU A 208 4.15 30.35 -12.57
CA GLU A 208 2.92 29.76 -12.07
C GLU A 208 3.06 28.24 -11.99
N VAL A 209 2.78 27.67 -10.82
CA VAL A 209 2.90 26.25 -10.50
C VAL A 209 1.50 25.71 -10.21
N THR A 210 1.15 24.59 -10.84
CA THR A 210 -0.09 23.85 -10.60
C THR A 210 0.15 22.67 -9.65
N TYR A 211 -0.83 22.39 -8.81
CA TYR A 211 -0.81 21.28 -7.87
C TYR A 211 -2.22 20.73 -7.61
N THR A 212 -2.28 19.49 -7.14
CA THR A 212 -3.50 18.87 -6.61
C THR A 212 -3.45 18.78 -5.09
N VAL A 213 -4.63 18.76 -4.48
CA VAL A 213 -4.82 18.62 -3.02
C VAL A 213 -5.58 17.33 -2.75
N SER A 214 -5.04 16.50 -1.86
CA SER A 214 -5.68 15.29 -1.35
C SER A 214 -5.37 15.13 0.15
N GLY A 215 -5.75 13.99 0.74
CA GLY A 215 -5.60 13.74 2.18
C GLY A 215 -6.95 13.49 2.84
N THR A 216 -6.98 13.60 4.16
CA THR A 216 -8.18 13.38 4.97
C THR A 216 -8.84 14.67 5.44
N ALA A 217 -8.09 15.77 5.55
CA ALA A 217 -8.62 17.07 5.95
C ALA A 217 -9.49 17.69 4.85
N SER A 218 -10.63 18.21 5.25
CA SER A 218 -11.55 19.01 4.46
C SER A 218 -11.06 20.46 4.30
N PRO A 219 -11.54 21.21 3.28
CA PRO A 219 -11.19 22.64 3.12
C PRO A 219 -11.69 23.57 4.25
N SER A 220 -12.52 23.07 5.17
CA SER A 220 -12.98 23.77 6.37
C SER A 220 -11.93 23.83 7.47
N ASP A 221 -10.94 22.94 7.44
CA ASP A 221 -10.10 22.63 8.61
C ASP A 221 -8.78 23.42 8.56
N TYR A 222 -8.55 24.12 7.45
CA TYR A 222 -7.40 25.00 7.27
C TYR A 222 -7.72 26.23 6.44
N LYS A 223 -6.90 27.28 6.62
CA LYS A 223 -6.91 28.49 5.78
C LYS A 223 -5.51 28.84 5.27
N PRO A 224 -5.43 29.44 4.06
CA PRO A 224 -6.53 29.71 3.13
C PRO A 224 -6.98 28.44 2.39
N ILE A 225 -8.17 28.50 1.77
CA ILE A 225 -8.63 27.46 0.84
C ILE A 225 -7.64 27.39 -0.32
N LEU A 226 -7.12 26.19 -0.57
CA LEU A 226 -6.17 25.94 -1.65
C LEU A 226 -6.88 25.86 -2.99
N THR A 227 -6.39 26.59 -3.98
CA THR A 227 -7.03 26.75 -5.30
C THR A 227 -6.43 25.87 -6.39
N GLY A 228 -5.37 25.11 -6.09
CA GLY A 228 -4.65 24.28 -7.06
C GLY A 228 -3.55 24.99 -7.85
N THR A 229 -3.29 26.26 -7.54
CA THR A 229 -2.20 27.04 -8.17
C THR A 229 -1.48 27.92 -7.16
N VAL A 230 -0.20 28.20 -7.42
CA VAL A 230 0.63 29.14 -6.66
C VAL A 230 1.70 29.74 -7.57
N THR A 231 2.10 30.98 -7.34
CA THR A 231 3.10 31.67 -8.16
C THR A 231 4.40 31.86 -7.37
N ILE A 232 5.52 31.39 -7.92
CA ILE A 232 6.86 31.82 -7.49
C ILE A 232 7.12 33.19 -8.14
N PRO A 233 7.23 34.29 -7.38
CA PRO A 233 7.38 35.63 -7.96
C PRO A 233 8.69 35.81 -8.76
N GLU A 234 8.72 36.83 -9.62
CA GLU A 234 9.95 37.26 -10.29
C GLU A 234 11.06 37.54 -9.26
N GLY A 235 12.28 37.08 -9.57
CA GLY A 235 13.44 37.21 -8.70
C GLY A 235 13.46 36.29 -7.48
N GLN A 236 12.41 35.49 -7.24
CA GLN A 236 12.35 34.53 -6.14
C GLN A 236 12.69 33.10 -6.62
N GLN A 237 13.36 32.35 -5.76
CA GLN A 237 13.65 30.93 -5.98
C GLN A 237 12.61 30.01 -5.34
N SER A 238 11.77 30.52 -4.44
CA SER A 238 10.75 29.74 -3.77
C SER A 238 9.51 30.55 -3.41
N VAL A 239 8.45 29.84 -3.05
CA VAL A 239 7.22 30.38 -2.47
C VAL A 239 6.73 29.47 -1.36
N ASP A 240 6.23 30.06 -0.27
CA ASP A 240 5.61 29.33 0.82
C ASP A 240 4.10 29.30 0.66
N LEU A 241 3.54 28.10 0.58
CA LEU A 241 2.11 27.84 0.72
C LEU A 241 1.81 27.72 2.22
N LYS A 242 1.41 28.84 2.83
CA LYS A 242 1.14 28.89 4.28
C LYS A 242 -0.23 28.29 4.57
N LEU A 243 -0.28 27.38 5.54
CA LEU A 243 -1.49 26.76 6.05
C LEU A 243 -1.61 27.04 7.56
N THR A 244 -2.80 27.41 7.98
CA THR A 244 -3.15 27.57 9.40
C THR A 244 -4.36 26.70 9.68
N PRO A 245 -4.25 25.69 10.56
CA PRO A 245 -5.39 24.91 11.03
C PRO A 245 -6.45 25.82 11.63
N ILE A 246 -7.71 25.42 11.49
CA ILE A 246 -8.86 26.12 12.02
C ILE A 246 -9.36 25.31 13.21
N ALA A 247 -9.06 25.74 14.43
CA ALA A 247 -9.69 25.15 15.61
C ALA A 247 -11.20 25.34 15.55
N ASP A 248 -11.93 24.25 15.76
CA ASP A 248 -13.36 24.29 15.96
C ASP A 248 -13.79 23.60 17.27
N GLY A 249 -14.83 22.77 17.24
CA GLY A 249 -15.34 22.05 18.41
C GLY A 249 -15.81 20.64 18.05
N LEU A 250 -15.36 20.12 16.91
CA LEU A 250 -15.65 18.79 16.40
C LEU A 250 -14.47 17.87 16.71
N VAL A 251 -14.77 16.60 16.98
CA VAL A 251 -13.72 15.60 17.16
C VAL A 251 -13.53 14.86 15.85
N GLU A 252 -12.38 15.06 15.25
CA GLU A 252 -12.07 14.65 13.88
C GLU A 252 -10.84 13.73 13.84
N GLY A 253 -10.01 13.75 14.88
CA GLY A 253 -8.77 12.98 14.96
C GLY A 253 -7.63 13.60 14.14
N GLU A 254 -6.55 12.85 13.90
CA GLU A 254 -5.45 13.37 13.09
C GLU A 254 -5.81 13.36 11.59
N GLU A 255 -5.64 14.51 10.94
CA GLU A 255 -5.93 14.68 9.54
C GLU A 255 -4.70 15.07 8.71
N THR A 256 -4.79 14.88 7.40
CA THR A 256 -3.68 15.15 6.47
C THR A 256 -4.13 16.01 5.30
N VAL A 257 -3.27 16.93 4.89
CA VAL A 257 -3.32 17.67 3.63
C VAL A 257 -2.09 17.27 2.82
N ILE A 258 -2.29 16.73 1.64
CA ILE A 258 -1.24 16.27 0.73
C ILE A 258 -1.28 17.13 -0.52
N ILE A 259 -0.17 17.82 -0.81
CA ILE A 259 0.00 18.63 -2.01
C ILE A 259 0.89 17.88 -2.98
N THR A 260 0.43 17.69 -4.21
CA THR A 260 1.19 17.03 -5.28
C THR A 260 1.37 17.96 -6.47
N LEU A 261 2.62 18.25 -6.84
CA LEU A 261 2.96 19.05 -8.01
C LEU A 261 2.70 18.28 -9.31
N GLU A 262 2.24 18.98 -10.35
CA GLU A 262 2.01 18.41 -11.67
C GLU A 262 3.01 18.97 -12.69
N ASN A 263 3.54 18.12 -13.58
CA ASN A 263 4.43 18.55 -14.65
C ASN A 263 3.74 19.50 -15.63
N SER A 264 4.52 20.42 -16.21
CA SER A 264 4.05 21.43 -17.15
C SER A 264 5.07 21.65 -18.27
N PRO A 265 4.67 22.14 -19.46
CA PRO A 265 5.65 22.58 -20.47
C PRO A 265 6.64 23.65 -19.97
N ASN A 266 6.30 24.37 -18.88
CA ASN A 266 7.10 25.46 -18.33
C ASN A 266 8.05 25.05 -17.19
N TYR A 267 7.95 23.83 -16.66
CA TYR A 267 8.79 23.32 -15.55
C TYR A 267 8.65 21.80 -15.41
N GLN A 268 9.68 21.15 -14.86
CA GLN A 268 9.65 19.72 -14.51
C GLN A 268 9.60 19.55 -13.00
N VAL A 269 8.88 18.55 -12.51
CA VAL A 269 8.81 18.19 -11.08
C VAL A 269 9.92 17.20 -10.76
N GLY A 270 10.66 17.44 -9.69
CA GLY A 270 11.72 16.57 -9.20
C GLY A 270 11.20 15.25 -8.60
N GLN A 271 12.13 14.45 -8.07
CA GLN A 271 11.86 13.08 -7.61
C GLN A 271 10.86 12.95 -6.45
N THR A 272 10.68 14.01 -5.66
CA THR A 272 9.71 14.08 -4.57
C THR A 272 8.59 15.04 -4.97
N PRO A 273 7.53 14.58 -5.65
CA PRO A 273 6.51 15.45 -6.22
C PRO A 273 5.46 15.90 -5.21
N SER A 274 5.47 15.35 -3.99
CA SER A 274 4.46 15.62 -2.98
C SER A 274 5.04 15.98 -1.61
N ALA A 275 4.26 16.76 -0.86
CA ALA A 275 4.52 17.05 0.54
C ALA A 275 3.23 16.85 1.36
N THR A 276 3.40 16.30 2.55
CA THR A 276 2.31 16.04 3.50
C THR A 276 2.40 17.02 4.66
N PHE A 277 1.24 17.47 5.08
CA PHE A 277 1.01 18.34 6.21
C PHE A 277 -0.05 17.67 7.11
N THR A 278 0.25 17.47 8.39
CA THR A 278 -0.66 16.84 9.36
C THR A 278 -1.28 17.88 10.27
N ILE A 279 -2.60 17.83 10.43
CA ILE A 279 -3.39 18.61 11.39
C ILE A 279 -3.70 17.69 12.57
N THR A 280 -3.31 18.09 13.76
CA THR A 280 -3.68 17.38 14.99
C THR A 280 -4.83 18.13 15.65
N ASP A 281 -5.97 17.44 15.72
CA ASP A 281 -7.17 17.87 16.43
C ASP A 281 -6.86 18.20 17.91
N ASN A 282 -7.37 19.34 18.38
CA ASN A 282 -7.26 19.75 19.78
C ASN A 282 -8.48 19.42 20.62
N ASP A 283 -9.54 18.92 20.00
CA ASP A 283 -10.76 18.51 20.65
C ASP A 283 -10.65 17.06 21.09
N GLN A 284 -11.29 16.78 22.22
CA GLN A 284 -11.30 15.44 22.77
C GLN A 284 -12.70 14.89 22.63
N SER A 285 -12.79 13.63 22.21
CA SER A 285 -13.99 12.82 22.43
C SER A 285 -14.40 12.98 23.90
N THR A 286 -15.53 13.64 24.14
CA THR A 286 -16.30 13.37 25.34
C THR A 286 -16.79 11.94 25.20
N ILE A 287 -16.01 10.97 25.67
CA ILE A 287 -16.51 9.61 25.83
C ILE A 287 -17.70 9.74 26.78
N THR A 288 -18.87 9.37 26.25
CA THR A 288 -20.11 9.16 27.01
C THR A 288 -19.77 8.31 28.22
N GLU A 289 -20.05 8.85 29.40
CA GLU A 289 -19.71 8.31 30.72
C GLU A 289 -19.56 6.78 30.77
N SER A 290 -18.34 6.26 30.62
CA SER A 290 -18.07 4.86 30.95
C SER A 290 -17.98 4.78 32.47
N VAL A 291 -19.12 4.51 33.11
CA VAL A 291 -19.14 4.25 34.55
C VAL A 291 -18.28 3.01 34.80
N THR A 292 -17.20 3.20 35.55
CA THR A 292 -16.27 2.12 35.85
C THR A 292 -16.68 1.39 37.12
N ILE A 293 -17.24 2.12 38.09
CA ILE A 293 -17.59 1.58 39.40
C ILE A 293 -18.89 2.21 39.89
N PHE A 294 -19.90 1.36 40.13
CA PHE A 294 -21.08 1.74 40.92
C PHE A 294 -20.83 1.50 42.40
N TRP A 295 -21.36 2.37 43.25
CA TRP A 295 -21.29 2.23 44.70
C TRP A 295 -22.55 2.69 45.40
N ARG A 296 -22.81 2.11 46.58
CA ARG A 296 -23.88 2.51 47.50
C ARG A 296 -23.32 2.85 48.86
N ASN A 297 -23.66 4.02 49.38
CA ASN A 297 -23.40 4.37 50.77
C ASN A 297 -24.49 3.74 51.66
N GLN A 298 -24.10 2.72 52.44
CA GLN A 298 -25.02 1.96 53.29
C GLN A 298 -25.56 2.76 54.49
N GLU A 299 -24.91 3.87 54.88
CA GLU A 299 -25.36 4.72 56.00
C GLU A 299 -26.41 5.76 55.55
N THR A 300 -26.36 6.20 54.30
CA THR A 300 -27.22 7.27 53.77
C THR A 300 -28.20 6.80 52.71
N GLY A 301 -28.01 5.61 52.16
CA GLY A 301 -28.80 5.08 51.03
C GLY A 301 -28.45 5.69 49.67
N VAL A 302 -27.49 6.61 49.62
CA VAL A 302 -27.07 7.29 48.38
C VAL A 302 -26.35 6.32 47.46
N ASN A 303 -26.76 6.29 46.19
CA ASN A 303 -26.08 5.58 45.12
C ASN A 303 -25.23 6.55 44.32
N GLY A 304 -24.07 6.09 43.86
CA GLY A 304 -23.19 6.88 43.03
C GLY A 304 -22.40 6.03 42.04
N ALA A 305 -21.74 6.73 41.14
CA ALA A 305 -20.83 6.19 40.15
C ALA A 305 -19.48 6.90 40.25
N TRP A 306 -18.41 6.15 40.04
CA TRP A 306 -17.09 6.68 39.75
C TRP A 306 -16.75 6.41 38.30
N LEU A 307 -16.48 7.50 37.58
CA LEU A 307 -15.92 7.47 36.25
C LEU A 307 -14.41 7.51 36.45
N MET A 308 -13.74 6.42 36.08
CA MET A 308 -12.30 6.28 36.24
C MET A 308 -11.61 6.50 34.90
N ASP A 309 -10.43 7.12 34.94
CA ASP A 309 -9.48 7.15 33.84
C ASP A 309 -8.27 6.29 34.25
N GLY A 310 -8.29 5.03 33.83
CA GLY A 310 -7.36 4.02 34.34
C GLY A 310 -7.50 3.83 35.85
N LEU A 311 -6.49 4.25 36.62
CA LEU A 311 -6.49 4.19 38.10
C LEU A 311 -6.89 5.52 38.76
N ASP A 312 -7.06 6.58 37.97
CA ASP A 312 -7.39 7.91 38.48
C ASP A 312 -8.90 8.13 38.49
N LEU A 313 -9.42 8.76 39.55
CA LEU A 313 -10.83 9.15 39.62
C LEU A 313 -11.04 10.41 38.77
N ALA A 314 -11.65 10.27 37.60
CA ALA A 314 -11.99 11.40 36.73
C ALA A 314 -13.18 12.19 37.28
N GLN A 315 -14.24 11.49 37.72
CA GLN A 315 -15.44 12.13 38.25
C GLN A 315 -16.18 11.21 39.22
N ALA A 316 -16.76 11.80 40.28
CA ALA A 316 -17.74 11.13 41.12
C ALA A 316 -19.13 11.74 40.89
N VAL A 317 -20.09 10.89 40.54
CA VAL A 317 -21.48 11.28 40.26
C VAL A 317 -22.40 10.65 41.28
N THR A 318 -23.37 11.41 41.77
CA THR A 318 -24.48 10.86 42.57
C THR A 318 -25.61 10.50 41.63
N ILE A 319 -26.11 9.27 41.70
CA ILE A 319 -27.22 8.80 40.85
C ILE A 319 -28.52 9.23 41.51
N PRO A 320 -29.29 10.16 40.91
CA PRO A 320 -30.56 10.61 41.46
C PRO A 320 -31.65 9.57 41.20
N SER A 321 -31.79 8.59 42.09
CA SER A 321 -32.87 7.60 42.10
C SER A 321 -33.95 7.98 43.13
N PRO A 322 -35.11 7.29 43.21
CA PRO A 322 -35.94 7.39 44.42
C PRO A 322 -35.05 7.16 45.63
N THR A 323 -35.14 8.05 46.62
CA THR A 323 -34.38 7.96 47.86
C THR A 323 -34.80 6.70 48.60
N GLU A 324 -34.12 5.59 48.30
CA GLU A 324 -34.19 4.39 49.10
C GLU A 324 -33.54 4.70 50.46
N PRO A 325 -34.25 4.52 51.57
CA PRO A 325 -33.69 4.79 52.89
C PRO A 325 -32.42 3.97 53.11
N ALA A 326 -31.55 4.46 54.01
CA ALA A 326 -30.33 3.75 54.40
C ALA A 326 -30.59 2.29 54.81
N ASP A 327 -31.73 2.02 55.45
CA ASP A 327 -32.16 0.70 55.90
C ASP A 327 -32.91 -0.13 54.83
N SER A 328 -32.80 0.20 53.53
CA SER A 328 -33.45 -0.57 52.46
C SER A 328 -32.86 -1.99 52.38
N PRO A 329 -33.69 -3.05 52.29
CA PRO A 329 -33.19 -4.43 52.18
C PRO A 329 -32.60 -4.75 50.80
N TRP A 330 -32.66 -3.80 49.86
CA TRP A 330 -32.07 -3.90 48.52
C TRP A 330 -30.58 -3.63 48.53
N GLN A 331 -29.81 -4.57 47.97
CA GLN A 331 -28.37 -4.49 47.83
C GLN A 331 -27.96 -4.63 46.38
N MET A 332 -27.02 -3.80 45.92
CA MET A 332 -26.35 -3.98 44.62
C MET A 332 -25.58 -5.31 44.65
N GLN A 333 -25.79 -6.15 43.64
CA GLN A 333 -25.14 -7.46 43.52
C GLN A 333 -24.16 -7.53 42.36
N GLY A 334 -24.34 -6.70 41.34
CA GLY A 334 -23.51 -6.72 40.14
C GLY A 334 -23.87 -5.59 39.19
N ALA A 335 -23.11 -5.50 38.11
CA ALA A 335 -23.37 -4.62 36.98
C ALA A 335 -23.21 -5.42 35.68
N GLY A 336 -23.96 -5.04 34.66
CA GLY A 336 -23.94 -5.73 33.38
C GLY A 336 -24.89 -5.07 32.38
N ASP A 337 -24.70 -5.28 31.08
CA ASP A 337 -25.57 -4.72 30.05
C ASP A 337 -26.78 -5.64 29.83
N PHE A 338 -27.91 -5.34 30.49
CA PHE A 338 -29.12 -6.16 30.45
C PHE A 338 -30.13 -5.69 29.39
N ASN A 339 -29.82 -4.64 28.61
CA ASN A 339 -30.69 -4.13 27.53
C ASN A 339 -30.01 -4.02 26.16
N SER A 340 -28.73 -4.40 26.08
CA SER A 340 -27.87 -4.37 24.89
C SER A 340 -27.63 -2.98 24.31
N ASP A 341 -27.61 -1.95 25.15
CA ASP A 341 -27.30 -0.57 24.75
C ASP A 341 -25.82 -0.20 24.90
N GLN A 342 -24.98 -1.17 25.26
CA GLN A 342 -23.54 -1.04 25.53
C GLN A 342 -23.21 -0.23 26.78
N GLN A 343 -24.19 0.02 27.65
CA GLN A 343 -24.02 0.66 28.95
C GLN A 343 -24.31 -0.32 30.07
N GLN A 344 -23.63 -0.12 31.19
CA GLN A 344 -23.72 -1.03 32.34
C GLN A 344 -24.95 -0.67 33.19
N ASP A 345 -25.86 -1.62 33.35
CA ASP A 345 -27.00 -1.55 34.25
C ASP A 345 -26.62 -2.07 35.66
N ILE A 346 -27.49 -1.84 36.65
CA ILE A 346 -27.23 -2.29 38.04
C ILE A 346 -28.19 -3.43 38.41
N LEU A 347 -27.63 -4.56 38.85
CA LEU A 347 -28.39 -5.69 39.37
C LEU A 347 -28.57 -5.56 40.89
N TRP A 348 -29.81 -5.69 41.34
CA TRP A 348 -30.24 -5.52 42.72
C TRP A 348 -30.89 -6.78 43.28
N ARG A 349 -30.71 -7.02 44.58
CA ARG A 349 -31.33 -8.13 45.31
C ARG A 349 -31.91 -7.68 46.65
N ASN A 350 -33.15 -8.04 46.93
CA ASN A 350 -33.82 -7.79 48.19
C ASN A 350 -33.54 -8.92 49.19
N THR A 351 -32.67 -8.63 50.15
CA THR A 351 -32.21 -9.59 51.18
C THR A 351 -33.30 -10.07 52.14
N SER A 352 -34.47 -9.42 52.16
CA SER A 352 -35.59 -9.82 53.02
C SER A 352 -36.66 -10.63 52.29
N THR A 353 -36.87 -10.43 50.99
CA THR A 353 -38.01 -11.01 50.26
C THR A 353 -37.63 -12.09 49.25
N GLY A 354 -36.42 -12.09 48.71
CA GLY A 354 -36.12 -12.97 47.56
C GLY A 354 -36.08 -12.23 46.21
N GLU A 355 -36.60 -11.02 46.15
CA GLU A 355 -36.78 -10.30 44.89
C GLU A 355 -35.45 -9.87 44.26
N THR A 356 -35.41 -9.89 42.93
CA THR A 356 -34.30 -9.42 42.10
C THR A 356 -34.83 -8.34 41.15
N GLY A 357 -34.05 -7.30 40.93
CA GLY A 357 -34.40 -6.24 39.99
C GLY A 357 -33.19 -5.65 39.29
N ILE A 358 -33.42 -5.06 38.13
CA ILE A 358 -32.42 -4.35 37.33
C ILE A 358 -32.80 -2.88 37.33
N TRP A 359 -31.81 -2.02 37.55
CA TRP A 359 -31.91 -0.60 37.19
C TRP A 359 -31.27 -0.43 35.82
N LEU A 360 -32.07 -0.05 34.84
CA LEU A 360 -31.59 0.31 33.52
C LEU A 360 -30.93 1.70 33.58
N MET A 361 -29.75 1.80 33.01
CA MET A 361 -28.87 2.96 33.12
C MET A 361 -28.42 3.47 31.75
N ALA A 362 -28.37 4.80 31.61
CA ALA A 362 -27.62 5.46 30.54
C ALA A 362 -26.41 6.15 31.16
N GLY A 363 -25.29 5.42 31.28
CA GLY A 363 -24.10 5.87 32.01
C GLY A 363 -24.41 6.03 33.50
N SER A 364 -24.23 7.22 34.06
CA SER A 364 -24.61 7.51 35.46
C SER A 364 -26.09 7.91 35.65
N VAL A 365 -26.90 7.88 34.60
CA VAL A 365 -28.31 8.28 34.65
C VAL A 365 -29.21 7.06 34.84
N PHE A 366 -30.01 7.06 35.91
CA PHE A 366 -31.07 6.07 36.13
C PHE A 366 -32.24 6.32 35.15
N GLU A 367 -32.62 5.30 34.38
CA GLU A 367 -33.74 5.40 33.44
C GLU A 367 -35.01 4.71 33.96
N ASN A 368 -34.90 3.45 34.37
CA ASN A 368 -36.04 2.63 34.76
C ASN A 368 -35.65 1.49 35.71
N SER A 369 -36.62 0.95 36.44
CA SER A 369 -36.45 -0.26 37.27
C SER A 369 -37.32 -1.40 36.78
N VAL A 370 -36.73 -2.59 36.60
CA VAL A 370 -37.42 -3.80 36.15
C VAL A 370 -37.25 -4.91 37.18
N SER A 371 -38.34 -5.58 37.59
CA SER A 371 -38.27 -6.76 38.45
C SER A 371 -38.10 -8.03 37.61
N ILE A 372 -37.21 -8.92 38.04
CA ILE A 372 -36.99 -10.22 37.40
C ILE A 372 -37.86 -11.29 38.09
N THR A 373 -38.46 -12.17 37.30
CA THR A 373 -39.19 -13.36 37.77
C THR A 373 -38.57 -14.62 37.17
N PRO A 374 -38.50 -15.75 37.90
CA PRO A 374 -39.10 -16.02 39.21
C PRO A 374 -38.32 -15.40 40.39
N THR A 375 -38.87 -15.47 41.60
CA THR A 375 -38.22 -14.99 42.84
C THR A 375 -37.50 -16.14 43.54
N PRO A 376 -36.15 -16.20 43.55
CA PRO A 376 -35.42 -17.20 44.29
C PRO A 376 -35.65 -17.04 45.80
N ASP A 377 -35.57 -18.15 46.53
CA ASP A 377 -35.56 -18.08 47.98
C ASP A 377 -34.27 -17.41 48.51
N LEU A 378 -34.22 -17.20 49.83
CA LEU A 378 -33.13 -16.49 50.49
C LEU A 378 -31.84 -17.33 50.62
N ASP A 379 -31.87 -18.63 50.31
CA ASP A 379 -30.66 -19.45 50.33
C ASP A 379 -29.86 -19.28 49.03
N TRP A 380 -30.45 -18.68 47.99
CA TRP A 380 -29.77 -18.36 46.73
C TRP A 380 -29.20 -16.94 46.73
N GLU A 381 -27.90 -16.84 46.47
CA GLU A 381 -27.15 -15.60 46.34
C GLU A 381 -26.61 -15.43 44.92
N ILE A 382 -26.59 -14.18 44.44
CA ILE A 382 -25.98 -13.82 43.15
C ILE A 382 -24.47 -13.77 43.32
N ARG A 383 -23.73 -14.36 42.38
CA ARG A 383 -22.28 -14.47 42.44
C ARG A 383 -21.55 -13.91 41.23
N GLY A 384 -22.27 -13.64 40.15
CA GLY A 384 -21.68 -13.02 38.96
C GLY A 384 -22.73 -12.66 37.94
N THR A 385 -22.33 -11.76 37.07
CA THR A 385 -23.03 -11.35 35.87
C THR A 385 -22.02 -11.45 34.75
N GLU A 386 -22.13 -12.48 33.91
CA GLU A 386 -21.30 -12.66 32.69
C GLU A 386 -22.20 -13.15 31.55
N ASP A 387 -21.71 -13.16 30.31
CA ASP A 387 -22.35 -13.92 29.22
C ASP A 387 -21.88 -15.38 29.35
N PHE A 388 -22.76 -16.30 29.72
CA PHE A 388 -22.41 -17.71 29.96
C PHE A 388 -22.75 -18.62 28.77
N ASN A 389 -23.31 -18.08 27.69
CA ASN A 389 -23.74 -18.87 26.53
C ASN A 389 -23.32 -18.27 25.17
N SER A 390 -22.51 -17.20 25.17
CA SER A 390 -22.03 -16.48 24.00
C SER A 390 -23.15 -15.88 23.14
N ASP A 391 -24.30 -15.52 23.74
CA ASP A 391 -25.42 -14.88 23.03
C ASP A 391 -25.37 -13.34 23.03
N GLN A 392 -24.30 -12.76 23.60
CA GLN A 392 -24.04 -11.33 23.76
C GLN A 392 -25.02 -10.63 24.72
N GLN A 393 -25.69 -11.38 25.59
CA GLN A 393 -26.53 -10.83 26.64
C GLN A 393 -25.98 -11.22 28.01
N GLN A 394 -26.25 -10.34 28.97
CA GLN A 394 -25.79 -10.52 30.33
C GLN A 394 -26.63 -11.56 31.09
N ASP A 395 -26.01 -12.66 31.51
CA ASP A 395 -26.61 -13.70 32.34
C ASP A 395 -26.33 -13.51 33.84
N ILE A 396 -26.98 -14.31 34.70
CA ILE A 396 -26.83 -14.23 36.16
C ILE A 396 -26.45 -15.59 36.75
N LEU A 397 -25.30 -15.63 37.44
CA LEU A 397 -24.84 -16.81 38.17
C LEU A 397 -25.32 -16.80 39.62
N TRP A 398 -25.91 -17.90 40.04
CA TRP A 398 -26.49 -18.10 41.37
C TRP A 398 -25.81 -19.25 42.11
N ARG A 399 -25.72 -19.12 43.44
CA ARG A 399 -25.25 -20.17 44.35
C ARG A 399 -26.18 -20.32 45.54
N ASN A 400 -26.57 -21.56 45.84
CA ASN A 400 -27.33 -21.89 47.03
C ASN A 400 -26.36 -22.13 48.21
N THR A 401 -26.48 -21.35 49.27
CA THR A 401 -25.58 -21.45 50.44
C THR A 401 -25.91 -22.63 51.35
N SER A 402 -27.15 -23.12 51.33
CA SER A 402 -27.61 -24.24 52.15
C SER A 402 -27.24 -25.59 51.53
N THR A 403 -27.37 -25.73 50.21
CA THR A 403 -27.13 -26.99 49.48
C THR A 403 -25.78 -27.03 48.78
N GLY A 404 -25.19 -25.87 48.46
CA GLY A 404 -23.97 -25.75 47.66
C GLY A 404 -24.22 -25.79 46.14
N GLU A 405 -25.48 -25.94 45.71
CA GLU A 405 -25.86 -25.97 44.29
C GLU A 405 -25.56 -24.65 43.59
N ASN A 406 -25.29 -24.71 42.28
CA ASN A 406 -25.12 -23.53 41.45
C ASN A 406 -26.07 -23.61 40.25
N LYS A 407 -26.55 -22.46 39.79
CA LYS A 407 -27.33 -22.36 38.56
C LYS A 407 -27.02 -21.06 37.84
N VAL A 408 -27.21 -21.07 36.53
CA VAL A 408 -27.20 -19.87 35.70
C VAL A 408 -28.63 -19.57 35.28
N TRP A 409 -29.01 -18.31 35.39
CA TRP A 409 -30.14 -17.78 34.65
C TRP A 409 -29.61 -17.24 33.34
N LEU A 410 -29.93 -17.94 32.25
CA LEU A 410 -29.72 -17.43 30.91
C LEU A 410 -30.80 -16.38 30.64
N MET A 411 -30.37 -15.17 30.32
CA MET A 411 -31.23 -14.00 30.22
C MET A 411 -31.56 -13.70 28.76
N ASN A 412 -32.71 -13.06 28.55
CA ASN A 412 -33.04 -12.39 27.30
C ASN A 412 -33.48 -10.97 27.66
N GLY A 413 -32.53 -10.05 27.56
CA GLY A 413 -32.57 -8.74 28.20
C GLY A 413 -32.89 -8.84 29.69
N THR A 414 -33.95 -8.15 30.14
CA THR A 414 -34.38 -8.13 31.56
C THR A 414 -35.24 -9.34 31.98
N THR A 415 -35.32 -10.40 31.18
CA THR A 415 -36.18 -11.57 31.47
C THR A 415 -35.38 -12.87 31.51
N VAL A 416 -35.76 -13.82 32.37
CA VAL A 416 -35.12 -15.14 32.41
C VAL A 416 -35.64 -15.98 31.25
N ALA A 417 -34.75 -16.35 30.33
CA ALA A 417 -35.04 -17.23 29.21
C ALA A 417 -35.02 -18.70 29.64
N GLU A 418 -33.97 -19.09 30.39
CA GLU A 418 -33.78 -20.46 30.87
C GLU A 418 -33.08 -20.51 32.23
N GLU A 419 -33.41 -21.50 33.05
CA GLU A 419 -32.65 -21.81 34.27
C GLU A 419 -31.83 -23.08 34.07
N VAL A 420 -30.51 -22.98 34.16
CA VAL A 420 -29.58 -24.09 33.96
C VAL A 420 -28.90 -24.45 35.28
N LEU A 421 -29.20 -25.63 35.82
CA LEU A 421 -28.49 -26.17 36.99
C LEU A 421 -27.10 -26.66 36.57
N ILE A 422 -26.05 -26.13 37.22
CA ILE A 422 -24.69 -26.62 37.04
C ILE A 422 -24.49 -27.82 37.96
N GLN A 423 -24.67 -29.02 37.44
CA GLN A 423 -24.37 -30.25 38.19
C GLN A 423 -22.85 -30.49 38.20
N SER A 424 -22.21 -30.31 39.36
CA SER A 424 -20.89 -30.89 39.59
C SER A 424 -20.95 -31.82 40.80
N GLU A 425 -20.48 -33.06 40.61
CA GLU A 425 -20.38 -34.03 41.70
C GLU A 425 -19.42 -33.48 42.77
N ALA A 426 -19.98 -33.12 43.93
CA ALA A 426 -19.31 -32.69 45.17
C ALA A 426 -19.03 -31.19 45.41
N VAL A 427 -19.95 -30.27 45.08
CA VAL A 427 -19.94 -28.94 45.73
C VAL A 427 -20.59 -29.02 47.12
N THR A 428 -19.81 -29.50 48.09
CA THR A 428 -20.20 -29.38 49.51
C THR A 428 -19.97 -27.94 49.97
N SER A 429 -20.61 -27.51 51.07
CA SER A 429 -20.57 -26.15 51.62
C SER A 429 -19.18 -25.63 52.05
N ILE A 430 -18.11 -26.42 51.85
CA ILE A 430 -16.70 -26.03 52.11
C ILE A 430 -16.00 -25.37 50.91
N TRP A 431 -16.66 -25.32 49.74
CA TRP A 431 -16.13 -24.64 48.55
C TRP A 431 -16.63 -23.20 48.46
N GLU A 432 -15.70 -22.26 48.32
CA GLU A 432 -15.98 -20.84 48.11
C GLU A 432 -15.68 -20.45 46.65
N MET A 433 -16.64 -19.78 46.00
CA MET A 433 -16.42 -19.10 44.72
C MET A 433 -15.70 -17.78 44.97
N ARG A 434 -14.70 -17.43 44.15
CA ARG A 434 -13.92 -16.19 44.35
C ARG A 434 -13.90 -15.23 43.17
N ALA A 435 -14.13 -15.71 41.96
CA ALA A 435 -14.18 -14.88 40.76
C ALA A 435 -14.98 -15.60 39.66
N ALA A 436 -15.55 -14.80 38.77
CA ALA A 436 -16.04 -15.21 37.46
C ALA A 436 -15.46 -14.24 36.41
N GLY A 437 -15.39 -14.67 35.15
CA GLY A 437 -14.89 -13.92 34.00
C GLY A 437 -14.29 -14.85 32.95
N ASP A 438 -14.05 -14.39 31.72
CA ASP A 438 -13.44 -15.19 30.64
C ASP A 438 -11.94 -15.43 30.91
N LEU A 439 -11.59 -16.61 31.46
CA LEU A 439 -10.24 -16.94 31.91
C LEU A 439 -9.41 -17.65 30.86
N ASP A 440 -10.04 -18.24 29.84
CA ASP A 440 -9.35 -18.93 28.75
C ASP A 440 -9.44 -18.21 27.39
N GLY A 441 -10.21 -17.13 27.31
CA GLY A 441 -10.29 -16.20 26.18
C GLY A 441 -11.25 -16.66 25.08
N ASP A 442 -12.20 -17.54 25.39
CA ASP A 442 -13.15 -18.08 24.42
C ASP A 442 -14.44 -17.24 24.28
N GLY A 443 -14.63 -16.26 25.14
CA GLY A 443 -15.79 -15.37 25.18
C GLY A 443 -16.90 -15.81 26.12
N ASP A 444 -16.78 -16.97 26.77
CA ASP A 444 -17.70 -17.44 27.80
C ASP A 444 -17.20 -17.08 29.21
N GLY A 445 -18.11 -16.79 30.14
CA GLY A 445 -17.76 -16.58 31.54
C GLY A 445 -17.27 -17.86 32.24
N ASP A 446 -16.02 -17.90 32.69
CA ASP A 446 -15.48 -18.96 33.56
C ASP A 446 -15.73 -18.69 35.05
N ILE A 447 -15.55 -19.72 35.90
CA ILE A 447 -15.72 -19.63 37.35
C ILE A 447 -14.53 -20.26 38.09
N ILE A 448 -13.94 -19.53 39.05
CA ILE A 448 -12.87 -20.04 39.93
C ILE A 448 -13.41 -20.47 41.30
N TRP A 449 -13.07 -21.71 41.67
CA TRP A 449 -13.36 -22.32 42.97
C TRP A 449 -12.11 -22.45 43.84
N ARG A 450 -12.25 -22.28 45.17
CA ARG A 450 -11.24 -22.71 46.15
C ARG A 450 -11.85 -23.46 47.32
N THR A 451 -11.08 -24.35 47.94
CA THR A 451 -11.41 -24.94 49.25
C THR A 451 -11.04 -23.96 50.36
N GLY A 452 -11.94 -23.74 51.31
CA GLY A 452 -11.68 -22.97 52.54
C GLY A 452 -10.81 -23.69 53.56
#